data_AF-A0A961FW37-F1
#
_entry.id   AF-A0A961FW37-F1
#
_cell.length_a   1.000
_cell.length_b   1.000
_cell.length_c   1.000
_cell.angle_alpha   90.00
_cell.angle_beta   90.00
_cell.angle_gamma   90.00
#
_symmetry.space_group_name_H-M   'P 1'
#
loop_
_entity.id
_entity.type
_entity.pdbx_description
1 polymer ?
#
loop_
_entity_poly.entity_id
_entity_poly.type
_entity_poly.pdbx_seq_one_letter_code
_entity_poly.pdbx_strand_id
1 'polypeptide(L)'
;MKPHFLPFALALLGIPALNLAHDWNPRDLPPAEREALRAHILEEFLAKQSGAGKRHSATVLVADAAASLQAAAAAVTDAANAPATAKPFLAFPKLEVKWDREFLHVGSNGLPNHNLMVGITAWQQQVPLPQAYFGENAWRIPLHPVPAAQPAMIKGRFLRGAIALAVNGIPIFNPQNNRGEISQEIGELDQWGGHCGRADDYHYHIAPLHLQGAVGAGMPIAIALDGYPIYGLTEPDGSPVGVLDECHGHETPGMGYHYHAA
;
A
#
# COMPACT_ATOMS: atom_id res chain seq x y z
N MET A 1 52.71 14.03 69.50
CA MET A 1 52.13 14.10 70.86
C MET A 1 50.66 14.49 70.73
N LYS A 2 49.73 13.55 70.98
CA LYS A 2 48.28 13.71 71.35
C LYS A 2 47.34 14.54 70.41
N PRO A 3 45.99 14.41 70.51
CA PRO A 3 45.18 13.22 70.20
C PRO A 3 43.83 13.56 69.48
N HIS A 4 43.01 12.52 69.30
CA HIS A 4 41.56 12.50 69.03
C HIS A 4 40.68 13.62 69.65
N PHE A 5 39.54 13.95 69.01
CA PHE A 5 38.19 13.46 69.37
C PHE A 5 37.09 14.03 68.44
N LEU A 6 36.16 13.15 68.06
CA LEU A 6 34.86 13.42 67.42
C LEU A 6 33.95 14.25 68.37
N PRO A 7 32.83 14.86 67.92
CA PRO A 7 31.62 14.04 67.89
C PRO A 7 30.48 14.47 66.92
N PHE A 8 29.48 13.59 66.90
CA PHE A 8 28.03 13.81 66.70
C PHE A 8 27.42 13.76 65.30
N ALA A 9 26.62 12.71 65.13
CA ALA A 9 25.70 12.41 64.06
C ALA A 9 24.40 13.23 64.16
N LEU A 10 23.74 13.43 63.02
CA LEU A 10 22.28 13.41 62.98
C LEU A 10 21.83 12.76 61.67
N ALA A 11 21.13 11.64 61.81
CA ALA A 11 20.38 11.00 60.74
C ALA A 11 19.07 11.76 60.54
N LEU A 12 18.70 12.03 59.29
CA LEU A 12 17.30 12.17 58.90
C LEU A 12 17.02 11.28 57.68
N LEU A 13 16.08 10.36 57.89
CA LEU A 13 15.41 9.54 56.88
C LEU A 13 14.66 10.43 55.89
N GLY A 14 14.64 10.04 54.61
CA GLY A 14 13.91 10.77 53.57
C GLY A 14 13.69 9.99 52.27
N ILE A 15 12.74 9.05 52.30
CA ILE A 15 11.79 8.65 51.24
C ILE A 15 12.36 7.97 49.96
N PRO A 16 11.87 6.76 49.59
CA PRO A 16 12.23 6.09 48.34
C PRO A 16 11.61 6.80 47.13
N ALA A 17 12.40 6.91 46.05
CA ALA A 17 11.96 7.44 44.77
C ALA A 17 10.80 6.60 44.20
N LEU A 18 9.60 7.17 44.23
CA LEU A 18 8.46 6.66 43.47
C LEU A 18 8.65 7.13 42.02
N ASN A 19 9.00 6.21 41.12
CA ASN A 19 8.95 6.43 39.68
C ASN A 19 7.49 6.57 39.25
N LEU A 20 6.98 7.80 39.22
CA LEU A 20 5.80 8.15 38.44
C LEU A 20 6.25 8.41 37.01
N ALA A 21 6.22 7.37 36.17
CA ALA A 21 6.22 7.55 34.73
C ALA A 21 4.95 8.33 34.37
N HIS A 22 5.10 9.62 34.05
CA HIS A 22 4.02 10.39 33.44
C HIS A 22 3.87 9.92 31.99
N ASP A 23 2.65 9.54 31.64
CA ASP A 23 2.19 9.37 30.26
C ASP A 23 2.26 10.74 29.58
N TRP A 24 3.40 11.03 28.94
CA TRP A 24 3.59 12.26 28.17
C TRP A 24 3.47 11.94 26.69
N ASN A 25 2.36 12.38 26.09
CA ASN A 25 2.12 12.28 24.66
C ASN A 25 2.37 13.67 24.02
N PRO A 26 3.35 13.83 23.13
CA PRO A 26 3.66 15.11 22.50
C PRO A 26 2.52 15.68 21.63
N ARG A 27 1.43 14.92 21.41
CA ARG A 27 0.21 15.41 20.76
C ARG A 27 -0.65 16.31 21.66
N ASP A 28 -0.42 16.29 22.97
CA ASP A 28 -1.22 17.06 23.95
C ASP A 28 -0.72 18.50 24.13
N LEU A 29 0.38 18.87 23.47
CA LEU A 29 0.90 20.24 23.46
C LEU A 29 0.14 21.13 22.48
N PRO A 30 -0.16 22.40 22.86
CA PRO A 30 -0.67 23.41 21.94
C PRO A 30 0.22 23.53 20.69
N PRO A 31 -0.35 23.85 19.50
CA PRO A 31 0.40 23.84 18.25
C PRO A 31 1.70 24.67 18.25
N ALA A 32 1.70 25.82 18.93
CA ALA A 32 2.88 26.69 19.06
C ALA A 32 3.99 26.06 19.91
N GLU A 33 3.65 25.31 20.95
CA GLU A 33 4.61 24.63 21.82
C GLU A 33 5.22 23.40 21.14
N ARG A 34 4.45 22.70 20.30
CA ARG A 34 5.00 21.64 19.45
C ARG A 34 6.00 22.18 18.43
N GLU A 35 5.74 23.37 17.89
CA GLU A 35 6.64 24.00 16.92
C GLU A 35 7.91 24.50 17.60
N ALA A 36 7.80 25.09 18.80
CA ALA A 36 8.95 25.43 19.63
C ALA A 36 9.78 24.19 20.02
N LEU A 37 9.11 23.09 20.38
CA LEU A 37 9.77 21.81 20.68
C LEU A 37 10.46 21.21 19.44
N ARG A 38 9.84 21.29 18.27
CA ARG A 38 10.46 20.88 17.00
C ARG A 38 11.68 21.72 16.66
N ALA A 39 11.59 23.04 16.79
CA ALA A 39 12.70 23.95 16.56
C ALA A 39 13.86 23.66 17.53
N HIS A 40 13.56 23.40 18.80
CA HIS A 40 14.57 23.05 19.80
C HIS A 40 15.25 21.71 19.52
N ILE A 41 14.49 20.65 19.18
CA ILE A 41 15.04 19.34 18.80
C ILE A 41 15.92 19.47 17.55
N LEU A 42 15.51 20.31 16.59
CA LEU A 42 16.28 20.58 15.39
C LEU A 42 17.60 21.31 15.71
N GLU A 43 17.56 22.34 16.55
CA GLU A 43 18.77 23.03 17.03
C GLU A 43 19.70 22.09 17.79
N GLU A 44 19.17 21.24 18.67
CA GLU A 44 19.95 20.27 19.43
C GLU A 44 20.58 19.21 18.52
N PHE A 45 19.85 18.75 17.51
CA PHE A 45 20.34 17.83 16.49
C PHE A 45 21.48 18.45 15.66
N LEU A 46 21.31 19.70 15.22
CA LEU A 46 22.32 20.45 14.47
C LEU A 46 23.56 20.73 15.31
N ALA A 47 23.38 21.09 16.59
CA ALA A 47 24.47 21.30 17.54
C ALA A 47 25.25 20.00 17.77
N LYS A 48 24.56 18.86 17.93
CA LYS A 48 25.19 17.53 18.08
C LYS A 48 25.93 17.07 16.83
N GLN A 49 25.46 17.41 15.63
CA GLN A 49 26.19 17.09 14.38
C GLN A 49 27.45 17.96 14.17
N SER A 50 27.54 19.13 14.79
CA SER A 50 28.73 19.99 14.69
C SER A 50 29.95 19.47 15.49
N GLY A 51 29.75 18.48 16.37
CA GLY A 51 30.73 18.02 17.36
C GLY A 51 31.55 16.76 17.02
N ALA A 52 31.36 16.11 15.86
CA ALA A 52 32.10 14.89 15.52
C ALA A 52 32.68 14.92 14.10
N GLY A 53 34.01 14.84 14.03
CA GLY A 53 34.78 14.93 12.79
C GLY A 53 34.55 13.76 11.84
N LYS A 54 33.99 14.06 10.66
CA LYS A 54 34.48 13.72 9.31
C LYS A 54 33.46 14.29 8.31
N ARG A 55 33.86 15.34 7.59
CA ARG A 55 33.02 15.99 6.57
C ARG A 55 32.78 15.02 5.41
N HIS A 56 31.64 14.37 5.38
CA HIS A 56 30.93 14.12 4.11
C HIS A 56 29.95 15.27 3.96
N SER A 57 30.27 16.23 3.09
CA SER A 57 29.38 17.34 2.75
C SER A 57 28.21 16.78 1.95
N ALA A 58 27.22 16.19 2.62
CA ALA A 58 25.91 15.99 2.03
C ALA A 58 25.19 17.34 2.13
N THR A 59 25.22 18.10 1.04
CA THR A 59 24.40 19.30 0.90
C THR A 59 22.94 18.88 1.08
N VAL A 60 22.32 19.26 2.20
CA VAL A 60 20.86 19.16 2.36
C VAL A 60 20.27 20.22 1.44
N LEU A 61 19.85 19.79 0.25
CA LEU A 61 19.10 20.63 -0.66
C LEU A 61 17.70 20.81 -0.07
N VAL A 62 17.47 21.95 0.58
CA VAL A 62 16.10 22.40 0.87
C VAL A 62 15.49 22.69 -0.50
N ALA A 63 14.49 21.90 -0.90
CA ALA A 63 13.75 22.18 -2.13
C ALA A 63 13.19 23.60 -2.03
N ASP A 64 13.52 24.45 -2.99
CA ASP A 64 12.93 25.78 -3.10
C ASP A 64 11.40 25.63 -3.08
N ALA A 65 10.71 26.52 -2.35
CA ALA A 65 9.25 26.52 -2.31
C ALA A 65 8.65 26.61 -3.71
N ALA A 66 9.32 27.31 -4.64
CA ALA A 66 8.97 27.37 -6.04
C ALA A 66 9.12 26.01 -6.73
N ALA A 67 10.22 25.27 -6.50
CA ALA A 67 10.42 23.94 -7.07
C ALA A 67 9.40 22.92 -6.53
N SER A 68 9.05 23.03 -5.24
CA SER A 68 8.02 22.20 -4.62
C SER A 68 6.63 22.48 -5.19
N LEU A 69 6.30 23.76 -5.40
CA LEU A 69 5.04 24.16 -6.01
C LEU A 69 4.95 23.74 -7.49
N GLN A 70 6.07 23.84 -8.23
CA GLN A 70 6.16 23.40 -9.62
C GLN A 70 5.96 21.88 -9.74
N ALA A 71 6.58 21.10 -8.85
CA ALA A 71 6.43 19.65 -8.80
C ALA A 71 5.00 19.24 -8.44
N ALA A 72 4.37 19.92 -7.48
CA ALA A 72 2.97 19.70 -7.14
C ALA A 72 2.04 20.03 -8.33
N ALA A 73 2.28 21.14 -9.03
CA ALA A 73 1.50 21.51 -10.22
C ALA A 73 1.66 20.51 -11.37
N ALA A 74 2.88 20.00 -11.58
CA ALA A 74 3.16 18.95 -12.56
C ALA A 74 2.41 17.66 -12.20
N ALA A 75 2.45 17.22 -10.93
CA ALA A 75 1.74 16.04 -10.47
C ALA A 75 0.21 16.15 -10.65
N VAL A 76 -0.36 17.33 -10.39
CA VAL A 76 -1.79 17.60 -10.63
C VAL A 76 -2.12 17.53 -12.12
N THR A 77 -1.25 18.06 -12.97
CA THR A 77 -1.43 18.04 -14.43
C THR A 77 -1.30 16.62 -15.00
N ASP A 78 -0.33 15.85 -14.53
CA ASP A 78 -0.15 14.44 -14.92
C ASP A 78 -1.35 13.59 -14.49
N ALA A 79 -1.86 13.79 -13.27
CA ALA A 79 -3.08 13.13 -12.80
C ALA A 79 -4.31 13.49 -13.64
N ALA A 80 -4.45 14.74 -14.06
CA ALA A 80 -5.55 15.18 -14.92
C ALA A 80 -5.50 14.56 -16.33
N ASN A 81 -4.30 14.33 -16.85
CA ASN A 81 -4.06 13.74 -18.17
C ASN A 81 -3.93 12.21 -18.14
N ALA A 82 -4.05 11.59 -16.97
CA ALA A 82 -3.91 10.15 -16.82
C ALA A 82 -5.01 9.41 -17.61
N PRO A 83 -4.68 8.31 -18.32
CA PRO A 83 -5.67 7.49 -18.99
C PRO A 83 -6.67 6.94 -17.95
N ALA A 84 -7.90 6.66 -18.38
CA ALA A 84 -8.97 6.21 -17.48
C ALA A 84 -8.55 5.01 -16.62
N THR A 85 -7.84 4.05 -17.21
CA THR A 85 -7.28 2.86 -16.53
C THR A 85 -6.29 3.18 -15.42
N ALA A 86 -5.58 4.31 -15.48
CA ALA A 86 -4.61 4.72 -14.46
C ALA A 86 -5.24 5.40 -13.24
N LYS A 87 -6.38 6.08 -13.43
CA LYS A 87 -7.04 6.90 -12.38
C LYS A 87 -7.29 6.17 -11.05
N PRO A 88 -7.74 4.90 -11.03
CA PRO A 88 -7.98 4.19 -9.77
C PRO A 88 -6.70 3.99 -8.95
N PHE A 89 -5.54 3.80 -9.61
CA PHE A 89 -4.26 3.61 -8.94
C PHE A 89 -3.74 4.89 -8.28
N LEU A 90 -4.16 6.07 -8.76
CA LEU A 90 -3.73 7.36 -8.21
C LEU A 90 -4.20 7.59 -6.76
N ALA A 91 -5.18 6.81 -6.28
CA ALA A 91 -5.59 6.81 -4.88
C ALA A 91 -4.52 6.21 -3.92
N PHE A 92 -3.49 5.55 -4.46
CA PHE A 92 -2.48 4.83 -3.69
C PHE A 92 -1.08 5.45 -3.89
N PRO A 93 -0.66 6.41 -3.05
CA PRO A 93 0.57 7.19 -3.26
C PRO A 93 1.87 6.39 -3.11
N LYS A 94 1.81 5.13 -2.67
CA LYS A 94 2.97 4.23 -2.62
C LYS A 94 3.26 3.55 -3.97
N LEU A 95 2.37 3.70 -4.95
CA LEU A 95 2.54 3.14 -6.27
C LEU A 95 3.32 4.08 -7.18
N GLU A 96 4.14 3.50 -8.05
CA GLU A 96 4.74 4.20 -9.18
C GLU A 96 3.83 3.99 -10.41
N VAL A 97 3.07 5.01 -10.78
CA VAL A 97 2.14 4.92 -11.93
C VAL A 97 2.72 5.71 -13.10
N LYS A 98 3.01 5.01 -14.19
CA LYS A 98 3.54 5.57 -15.45
C LYS A 98 2.75 5.01 -16.61
N TRP A 99 2.71 5.72 -17.73
CA TRP A 99 2.06 5.21 -18.94
C TRP A 99 2.76 5.75 -20.18
N ASP A 100 2.61 5.01 -21.27
CA ASP A 100 2.90 5.47 -22.62
C ASP A 100 1.62 5.44 -23.46
N ARG A 101 1.74 5.31 -24.78
CA ARG A 101 0.58 5.26 -25.69
C ARG A 101 -0.12 3.92 -25.71
N GLU A 102 0.57 2.84 -25.33
CA GLU A 102 0.09 1.46 -25.46
C GLU A 102 -0.16 0.83 -24.09
N PHE A 103 0.66 1.17 -23.09
CA PHE A 103 0.65 0.49 -21.80
C PHE A 103 0.61 1.44 -20.59
N LEU A 104 -0.09 0.99 -19.57
CA LEU A 104 0.02 1.42 -18.19
C LEU A 104 1.08 0.56 -17.48
N HIS A 105 1.97 1.21 -16.75
CA HIS A 105 2.99 0.61 -15.90
C HIS A 105 2.70 0.94 -14.44
N VAL A 106 2.50 -0.08 -13.60
CA VAL A 106 2.23 0.08 -12.17
C VAL A 106 3.32 -0.61 -11.37
N GLY A 107 4.11 0.19 -10.66
CA GLY A 107 5.17 -0.28 -9.79
C GLY A 107 4.78 -0.29 -8.31
N SER A 108 5.19 -1.32 -7.58
CA SER A 108 4.94 -1.47 -6.15
C SER A 108 5.98 -2.38 -5.48
N ASN A 109 6.01 -2.37 -4.14
CA ASN A 109 6.81 -3.34 -3.37
C ASN A 109 6.04 -4.65 -3.07
N GLY A 110 4.85 -4.85 -3.66
CA GLY A 110 4.03 -6.04 -3.45
C GLY A 110 3.40 -6.19 -2.06
N LEU A 111 3.39 -5.15 -1.22
CA LEU A 111 2.82 -5.20 0.14
C LEU A 111 1.69 -4.18 0.33
N PRO A 112 0.47 -4.61 0.75
CA PRO A 112 -0.64 -3.70 0.95
C PRO A 112 -0.57 -3.01 2.32
N ASN A 113 -1.46 -2.04 2.54
CA ASN A 113 -1.56 -1.29 3.79
C ASN A 113 -2.61 -1.87 4.75
N HIS A 114 -2.58 -3.19 4.96
CA HIS A 114 -3.39 -3.90 5.95
C HIS A 114 -2.58 -5.05 6.56
N ASN A 115 -3.08 -5.64 7.65
CA ASN A 115 -2.48 -6.84 8.21
C ASN A 115 -2.54 -8.01 7.21
N LEU A 116 -1.58 -8.91 7.30
CA LEU A 116 -1.39 -10.03 6.36
C LEU A 116 -1.48 -11.36 7.10
N MET A 117 -1.91 -12.41 6.40
CA MET A 117 -1.90 -13.80 6.89
C MET A 117 -2.81 -14.09 8.09
N VAL A 118 -3.62 -13.11 8.53
CA VAL A 118 -4.56 -13.26 9.65
C VAL A 118 -5.80 -14.01 9.19
N GLY A 119 -6.13 -15.10 9.88
CA GLY A 119 -7.31 -15.93 9.60
C GLY A 119 -7.05 -17.16 8.74
N ILE A 120 -5.84 -17.33 8.21
CA ILE A 120 -5.44 -18.54 7.47
C ILE A 120 -5.47 -19.75 8.41
N THR A 121 -6.16 -20.81 7.98
CA THR A 121 -6.26 -22.09 8.72
C THR A 121 -5.43 -23.20 8.09
N ALA A 122 -5.05 -23.08 6.82
CA ALA A 122 -4.19 -24.00 6.09
C ALA A 122 -2.96 -23.27 5.53
N TRP A 123 -2.01 -22.93 6.41
CA TRP A 123 -0.83 -22.14 6.04
C TRP A 123 0.19 -22.93 5.21
N GLN A 124 0.60 -22.37 4.08
CA GLN A 124 1.57 -22.97 3.15
C GLN A 124 3.05 -22.68 3.49
N GLN A 125 3.33 -22.23 4.72
CA GLN A 125 4.69 -21.95 5.21
C GLN A 125 5.43 -20.83 4.45
N GLN A 126 4.69 -19.89 3.88
CA GLN A 126 5.22 -18.70 3.20
C GLN A 126 4.95 -17.44 4.02
N VAL A 127 5.80 -16.44 3.91
CA VAL A 127 5.71 -15.19 4.68
C VAL A 127 5.68 -13.99 3.73
N PRO A 128 5.11 -12.86 4.13
CA PRO A 128 5.05 -11.70 3.26
C PRO A 128 6.42 -11.04 3.14
N LEU A 129 7.05 -11.15 1.97
CA LEU A 129 8.27 -10.43 1.62
C LEU A 129 7.98 -9.38 0.53
N PRO A 130 8.63 -8.21 0.60
CA PRO A 130 8.50 -7.21 -0.44
C PRO A 130 9.06 -7.73 -1.77
N GLN A 131 8.34 -7.45 -2.84
CA GLN A 131 8.69 -7.82 -4.21
C GLN A 131 9.09 -6.57 -4.98
N ALA A 132 10.12 -6.66 -5.82
CA ALA A 132 10.62 -5.51 -6.57
C ALA A 132 9.87 -5.32 -7.90
N TYR A 133 8.57 -5.03 -7.86
CA TYR A 133 7.79 -4.74 -9.07
C TYR A 133 8.04 -3.30 -9.53
N PHE A 134 9.27 -2.94 -9.89
CA PHE A 134 9.65 -1.59 -10.34
C PHE A 134 10.44 -1.67 -11.65
N GLY A 135 10.52 -0.55 -12.37
CA GLY A 135 11.24 -0.47 -13.64
C GLY A 135 10.73 -1.52 -14.65
N GLU A 136 11.64 -2.31 -15.21
CA GLU A 136 11.33 -3.38 -16.16
C GLU A 136 10.45 -4.50 -15.57
N ASN A 137 10.36 -4.61 -14.24
CA ASN A 137 9.52 -5.59 -13.54
C ASN A 137 8.19 -4.99 -13.04
N ALA A 138 7.87 -3.75 -13.42
CA ALA A 138 6.57 -3.16 -13.12
C ALA A 138 5.46 -3.90 -13.88
N TRP A 139 4.26 -3.95 -13.30
CA TRP A 139 3.10 -4.54 -13.94
C TRP A 139 2.75 -3.75 -15.20
N ARG A 140 2.59 -4.43 -16.32
CA ARG A 140 2.27 -3.82 -17.62
C ARG A 140 0.87 -4.23 -18.05
N ILE A 141 0.00 -3.25 -18.25
CA ILE A 141 -1.42 -3.43 -18.58
C ILE A 141 -1.73 -2.66 -19.87
N PRO A 142 -2.34 -3.27 -20.90
CA PRO A 142 -2.67 -2.56 -22.14
C PRO A 142 -3.74 -1.49 -21.90
N LEU A 143 -3.55 -0.30 -22.46
CA LEU A 143 -4.51 0.81 -22.40
C LEU A 143 -5.66 0.67 -23.40
N HIS A 144 -5.48 -0.19 -24.41
CA HIS A 144 -6.42 -0.43 -25.49
C HIS A 144 -6.72 -1.92 -25.57
N PRO A 145 -7.54 -2.46 -24.66
CA PRO A 145 -7.87 -3.87 -24.64
C PRO A 145 -8.64 -4.27 -25.91
N VAL A 146 -8.33 -5.45 -26.44
CA VAL A 146 -8.97 -6.01 -27.64
C VAL A 146 -9.61 -7.34 -27.24
N PRO A 147 -10.90 -7.55 -27.48
CA PRO A 147 -11.55 -8.82 -27.17
C PRO A 147 -10.83 -9.98 -27.88
N ALA A 148 -10.57 -11.05 -27.14
CA ALA A 148 -10.02 -12.25 -27.73
C ALA A 148 -11.05 -12.87 -28.68
N ALA A 149 -10.61 -13.32 -29.87
CA ALA A 149 -11.47 -14.04 -30.80
C ALA A 149 -12.07 -15.32 -30.19
N GLN A 150 -11.38 -15.90 -29.21
CA GLN A 150 -11.83 -17.03 -28.40
C GLN A 150 -11.52 -16.72 -26.92
N PRO A 151 -12.48 -16.17 -26.16
CA PRO A 151 -12.31 -15.91 -24.74
C PRO A 151 -11.93 -17.17 -23.97
N ALA A 152 -11.11 -16.99 -22.95
CA ALA A 152 -10.51 -18.07 -22.18
C ALA A 152 -11.00 -18.01 -20.74
N MET A 153 -11.85 -18.95 -20.35
CA MET A 153 -12.24 -19.12 -18.96
C MET A 153 -11.01 -19.36 -18.08
N ILE A 154 -10.96 -18.69 -16.92
CA ILE A 154 -9.88 -18.91 -15.94
C ILE A 154 -10.02 -20.26 -15.22
N LYS A 155 -11.21 -20.87 -15.21
CA LYS A 155 -11.43 -22.18 -14.58
C LYS A 155 -10.51 -23.24 -15.21
N GLY A 156 -9.62 -23.82 -14.41
CA GLY A 156 -8.63 -24.82 -14.85
C GLY A 156 -7.50 -24.26 -15.71
N ARG A 157 -7.35 -22.93 -15.83
CA ARG A 157 -6.33 -22.23 -16.64
C ARG A 157 -5.68 -21.12 -15.83
N PHE A 158 -4.52 -20.63 -16.25
CA PHE A 158 -3.81 -19.52 -15.57
C PHE A 158 -3.62 -19.74 -14.05
N LEU A 159 -3.41 -21.00 -13.63
CA LEU A 159 -3.28 -21.39 -12.21
C LEU A 159 -1.95 -20.96 -11.57
N ARG A 160 -1.15 -20.16 -12.28
CA ARG A 160 0.16 -19.67 -11.88
C ARG A 160 0.34 -18.26 -12.41
N GLY A 161 0.59 -17.33 -11.51
CA GLY A 161 0.72 -15.91 -11.84
C GLY A 161 -0.60 -15.16 -11.76
N ALA A 162 -0.48 -13.85 -11.90
CA ALA A 162 -1.61 -12.94 -11.82
C ALA A 162 -2.47 -12.99 -13.09
N ILE A 163 -3.76 -12.75 -12.91
CA ILE A 163 -4.73 -12.53 -13.98
C ILE A 163 -5.25 -11.08 -13.97
N ALA A 164 -5.07 -10.38 -12.84
CA ALA A 164 -5.40 -8.97 -12.69
C ALA A 164 -4.47 -8.30 -11.67
N LEU A 165 -4.53 -6.97 -11.63
CA LEU A 165 -3.85 -6.16 -10.63
C LEU A 165 -4.90 -5.34 -9.86
N ALA A 166 -4.94 -5.53 -8.54
CA ALA A 166 -5.76 -4.69 -7.66
C ALA A 166 -5.23 -3.25 -7.67
N VAL A 167 -6.13 -2.29 -7.48
CA VAL A 167 -5.80 -0.85 -7.56
C VAL A 167 -4.80 -0.39 -6.49
N ASN A 168 -4.60 -1.17 -5.43
CA ASN A 168 -3.55 -0.97 -4.44
C ASN A 168 -2.18 -1.57 -4.85
N GLY A 169 -2.05 -2.05 -6.09
CA GLY A 169 -0.82 -2.60 -6.65
C GLY A 169 -0.51 -4.05 -6.24
N ILE A 170 -1.49 -4.77 -5.67
CA ILE A 170 -1.37 -6.18 -5.30
C ILE A 170 -1.88 -7.08 -6.43
N PRO A 171 -1.15 -8.13 -6.82
CA PRO A 171 -1.60 -9.03 -7.87
C PRO A 171 -2.84 -9.82 -7.42
N ILE A 172 -3.73 -10.11 -8.37
CA ILE A 172 -4.87 -11.01 -8.17
C ILE A 172 -4.62 -12.26 -9.01
N PHE A 173 -4.56 -13.40 -8.33
CA PHE A 173 -4.38 -14.71 -8.91
C PHE A 173 -5.75 -15.38 -9.09
N ASN A 174 -5.75 -16.48 -9.84
CA ASN A 174 -6.93 -17.31 -10.03
C ASN A 174 -7.48 -17.81 -8.69
N PRO A 175 -8.80 -17.81 -8.43
CA PRO A 175 -9.38 -18.42 -7.22
C PRO A 175 -8.90 -19.86 -6.98
N GLN A 176 -8.62 -20.61 -8.04
CA GLN A 176 -7.96 -21.91 -7.98
C GLN A 176 -6.44 -21.77 -7.81
N ASN A 177 -5.88 -22.46 -6.81
CA ASN A 177 -4.44 -22.61 -6.68
C ASN A 177 -3.85 -23.53 -7.76
N ASN A 178 -2.54 -23.75 -7.70
CA ASN A 178 -1.81 -24.57 -8.67
C ASN A 178 -2.20 -26.07 -8.67
N ARG A 179 -3.02 -26.54 -7.72
CA ARG A 179 -3.61 -27.89 -7.66
C ARG A 179 -5.04 -27.93 -8.21
N GLY A 180 -5.61 -26.78 -8.56
CA GLY A 180 -6.99 -26.65 -9.03
C GLY A 180 -8.03 -26.52 -7.90
N GLU A 181 -7.60 -26.37 -6.65
CA GLU A 181 -8.48 -26.21 -5.49
C GLU A 181 -8.78 -24.72 -5.26
N ILE A 182 -10.00 -24.39 -4.84
CA ILE A 182 -10.37 -23.00 -4.52
C ILE A 182 -9.73 -22.62 -3.18
N SER A 183 -8.76 -21.70 -3.20
CA SER A 183 -7.95 -21.35 -2.01
C SER A 183 -8.80 -20.86 -0.83
N GLN A 184 -9.91 -20.16 -1.09
CA GLN A 184 -10.85 -19.74 -0.05
C GLN A 184 -11.47 -20.93 0.68
N GLU A 185 -11.91 -21.95 -0.06
CA GLU A 185 -12.63 -23.10 0.47
C GLU A 185 -11.74 -24.01 1.33
N ILE A 186 -10.44 -24.04 1.03
CA ILE A 186 -9.45 -24.85 1.76
C ILE A 186 -8.71 -24.08 2.86
N GLY A 187 -9.11 -22.83 3.13
CA GLY A 187 -8.59 -22.05 4.26
C GLY A 187 -7.18 -21.48 4.07
N GLU A 188 -6.74 -21.32 2.82
CA GLU A 188 -5.41 -20.77 2.48
C GLU A 188 -5.36 -19.23 2.56
N LEU A 189 -6.51 -18.55 2.61
CA LEU A 189 -6.59 -17.09 2.49
C LEU A 189 -6.77 -16.40 3.85
N ASP A 190 -6.18 -15.21 3.96
CA ASP A 190 -6.40 -14.31 5.08
C ASP A 190 -7.78 -13.60 4.97
N GLN A 191 -8.11 -12.81 5.99
CA GLN A 191 -9.37 -12.07 6.05
C GLN A 191 -9.59 -11.07 4.89
N TRP A 192 -8.55 -10.75 4.12
CA TRP A 192 -8.63 -9.86 2.95
C TRP A 192 -8.73 -10.64 1.64
N GLY A 193 -8.70 -11.97 1.68
CA GLY A 193 -8.79 -12.84 0.52
C GLY A 193 -7.45 -13.09 -0.17
N GLY A 194 -6.32 -12.90 0.51
CA GLY A 194 -4.98 -13.13 -0.04
C GLY A 194 -4.10 -14.02 0.83
N HIS A 195 -2.95 -14.42 0.29
CA HIS A 195 -1.91 -15.19 1.00
C HIS A 195 -0.56 -15.01 0.30
N CYS A 196 0.48 -15.68 0.83
CA CYS A 196 1.82 -15.64 0.24
C CYS A 196 2.11 -16.90 -0.58
N GLY A 197 2.53 -16.71 -1.84
CA GLY A 197 2.96 -17.79 -2.73
C GLY A 197 4.38 -18.30 -2.44
N ARG A 198 4.84 -19.27 -3.23
CA ARG A 198 6.18 -19.89 -3.09
C ARG A 198 7.36 -18.92 -3.26
N ALA A 199 7.11 -17.70 -3.75
CA ALA A 199 8.10 -16.64 -3.85
C ALA A 199 7.98 -15.63 -2.70
N ASP A 200 7.24 -15.98 -1.64
CA ASP A 200 6.90 -15.10 -0.51
C ASP A 200 6.19 -13.81 -0.97
N ASP A 201 5.53 -13.86 -2.14
CA ASP A 201 4.77 -12.77 -2.71
C ASP A 201 3.33 -12.80 -2.21
N TYR A 202 2.86 -11.69 -1.62
CA TYR A 202 1.46 -11.57 -1.24
C TYR A 202 0.60 -11.26 -2.46
N HIS A 203 -0.48 -12.02 -2.64
CA HIS A 203 -1.46 -11.82 -3.70
C HIS A 203 -2.88 -12.20 -3.25
N TYR A 204 -3.89 -11.60 -3.87
CA TYR A 204 -5.29 -11.96 -3.63
C TYR A 204 -5.70 -13.14 -4.52
N HIS A 205 -6.63 -13.95 -4.03
CA HIS A 205 -7.38 -14.95 -4.81
C HIS A 205 -8.87 -14.58 -4.95
N ILE A 206 -9.30 -13.51 -4.27
CA ILE A 206 -10.67 -12.99 -4.29
C ILE A 206 -10.61 -11.52 -4.71
N ALA A 207 -11.65 -11.04 -5.38
CA ALA A 207 -11.79 -9.62 -5.67
C ALA A 207 -11.74 -8.78 -4.37
N PRO A 208 -10.83 -7.80 -4.24
CA PRO A 208 -10.61 -7.07 -3.00
C PRO A 208 -11.65 -5.94 -2.83
N LEU A 209 -12.91 -6.31 -2.57
CA LEU A 209 -14.04 -5.37 -2.44
C LEU A 209 -13.81 -4.24 -1.43
N HIS A 210 -12.98 -4.48 -0.41
CA HIS A 210 -12.59 -3.48 0.59
C HIS A 210 -11.89 -2.25 -0.02
N LEU A 211 -11.29 -2.37 -1.21
CA LEU A 211 -10.65 -1.26 -1.91
C LEU A 211 -11.65 -0.24 -2.47
N GLN A 212 -12.93 -0.60 -2.63
CA GLN A 212 -13.95 0.32 -3.13
C GLN A 212 -14.04 1.59 -2.26
N GLY A 213 -13.88 1.47 -0.94
CA GLY A 213 -13.88 2.61 -0.03
C GLY A 213 -12.69 3.55 -0.22
N ALA A 214 -11.56 3.05 -0.73
CA ALA A 214 -10.37 3.85 -0.99
C ALA A 214 -10.41 4.53 -2.36
N VAL A 215 -10.91 3.84 -3.40
CA VAL A 215 -11.01 4.43 -4.75
C VAL A 215 -12.27 5.26 -4.97
N GLY A 216 -13.29 5.09 -4.14
CA GLY A 216 -14.58 5.77 -4.26
C GLY A 216 -15.60 4.98 -5.09
N ALA A 217 -16.88 5.32 -4.94
CA ALA A 217 -17.97 4.66 -5.66
C ALA A 217 -17.82 4.82 -7.18
N GLY A 218 -18.15 3.76 -7.91
CA GLY A 218 -18.09 3.73 -9.37
C GLY A 218 -16.70 3.74 -9.98
N MET A 219 -15.66 3.60 -9.17
CA MET A 219 -14.31 3.31 -9.62
C MET A 219 -14.06 1.80 -9.59
N PRO A 220 -13.31 1.24 -10.55
CA PRO A 220 -12.93 -0.17 -10.52
C PRO A 220 -11.98 -0.45 -9.35
N ILE A 221 -12.03 -1.68 -8.83
CA ILE A 221 -11.21 -2.16 -7.70
C ILE A 221 -9.98 -2.94 -8.18
N ALA A 222 -9.93 -3.29 -9.46
CA ALA A 222 -8.79 -3.91 -10.11
C ALA A 222 -8.86 -3.68 -11.62
N ILE A 223 -7.77 -3.94 -12.32
CA ILE A 223 -7.72 -4.03 -13.78
C ILE A 223 -7.18 -5.41 -14.16
N ALA A 224 -7.88 -6.12 -15.04
CA ALA A 224 -7.42 -7.40 -15.58
C ALA A 224 -6.17 -7.19 -16.45
N LEU A 225 -5.29 -8.20 -16.53
CA LEU A 225 -4.06 -8.08 -17.32
C LEU A 225 -4.30 -8.01 -18.84
N ASP A 226 -5.53 -8.31 -19.29
CA ASP A 226 -6.00 -8.06 -20.66
C ASP A 226 -6.41 -6.59 -20.91
N GLY A 227 -6.45 -5.76 -19.87
CA GLY A 227 -6.69 -4.31 -19.91
C GLY A 227 -8.09 -3.87 -19.50
N TYR A 228 -9.03 -4.79 -19.26
CA TYR A 228 -10.39 -4.43 -18.87
C TYR A 228 -10.52 -4.13 -17.37
N PRO A 229 -11.32 -3.13 -16.98
CA PRO A 229 -11.55 -2.83 -15.57
C PRO A 229 -12.41 -3.90 -14.89
N ILE A 230 -12.16 -4.12 -13.60
CA ILE A 230 -12.93 -5.00 -12.73
C ILE A 230 -13.61 -4.16 -11.66
N TYR A 231 -14.93 -4.12 -11.69
CA TYR A 231 -15.77 -3.42 -10.73
C TYR A 231 -16.18 -4.30 -9.56
N GLY A 232 -16.66 -3.66 -8.49
CA GLY A 232 -17.27 -4.36 -7.36
C GLY A 232 -18.67 -4.89 -7.68
N LEU A 233 -19.54 -4.87 -6.67
CA LEU A 233 -20.87 -5.49 -6.71
C LEU A 233 -21.96 -4.61 -7.35
N THR A 234 -21.60 -3.48 -7.94
CA THR A 234 -22.54 -2.54 -8.57
C THR A 234 -21.93 -2.00 -9.86
N GLU A 235 -22.79 -1.53 -10.75
CA GLU A 235 -22.41 -0.69 -11.87
C GLU A 235 -21.76 0.62 -11.38
N PRO A 236 -21.06 1.36 -12.26
CA PRO A 236 -20.43 2.61 -11.87
C PRO A 236 -21.38 3.73 -11.45
N ASP A 237 -22.63 3.68 -11.89
CA ASP A 237 -23.70 4.57 -11.46
C ASP A 237 -24.37 4.12 -10.13
N GLY A 238 -23.93 2.99 -9.56
CA GLY A 238 -24.45 2.40 -8.33
C GLY A 238 -25.66 1.49 -8.52
N SER A 239 -26.13 1.29 -9.75
CA SER A 239 -27.21 0.34 -10.04
C SER A 239 -26.75 -1.12 -9.87
N PRO A 240 -27.68 -2.07 -9.68
CA PRO A 240 -27.34 -3.50 -9.64
C PRO A 240 -26.67 -3.97 -10.94
N VAL A 241 -25.73 -4.90 -10.81
CA VAL A 241 -25.02 -5.48 -11.96
C VAL A 241 -26.00 -6.11 -12.95
N GLY A 242 -25.76 -5.85 -14.24
CA GLY A 242 -26.51 -6.43 -15.35
C GLY A 242 -26.32 -7.94 -15.52
N VAL A 243 -26.74 -8.44 -16.68
CA VAL A 243 -26.52 -9.85 -17.04
C VAL A 243 -25.07 -10.03 -17.49
N LEU A 244 -24.31 -10.78 -16.70
CA LEU A 244 -22.92 -11.13 -17.01
C LEU A 244 -22.83 -12.30 -18.00
N ASP A 245 -21.75 -12.29 -18.79
CA ASP A 245 -21.34 -13.40 -19.63
C ASP A 245 -20.61 -14.50 -18.82
N GLU A 246 -20.12 -15.53 -19.52
CA GLU A 246 -19.41 -16.63 -18.88
C GLU A 246 -18.12 -16.22 -18.16
N CYS A 247 -17.48 -15.13 -18.60
CA CYS A 247 -16.26 -14.58 -18.01
C CYS A 247 -16.56 -13.61 -16.84
N HIS A 248 -17.81 -13.50 -16.41
CA HIS A 248 -18.28 -12.55 -15.39
C HIS A 248 -18.07 -11.08 -15.79
N GLY A 249 -18.15 -10.79 -17.10
CA GLY A 249 -18.15 -9.43 -17.61
C GLY A 249 -19.37 -9.13 -18.47
N HIS A 250 -19.52 -7.87 -18.86
CA HIS A 250 -20.53 -7.43 -19.82
C HIS A 250 -20.12 -6.10 -20.45
N GLU A 251 -20.83 -5.70 -21.51
CA GLU A 251 -20.63 -4.43 -22.19
C GLU A 251 -21.79 -3.48 -21.94
N THR A 252 -21.47 -2.25 -21.54
CA THR A 252 -22.46 -1.18 -21.39
C THR A 252 -22.15 0.02 -22.29
N PRO A 253 -23.17 0.72 -22.82
CA PRO A 253 -22.96 1.90 -23.64
C PRO A 253 -22.13 2.96 -22.92
N GLY A 254 -21.05 3.41 -23.55
CA GLY A 254 -20.16 4.46 -23.03
C GLY A 254 -19.00 3.97 -22.17
N MET A 255 -19.09 2.79 -21.56
CA MET A 255 -17.97 2.20 -20.80
C MET A 255 -17.25 1.08 -21.56
N GLY A 256 -17.97 0.41 -22.46
CA GLY A 256 -17.46 -0.78 -23.13
C GLY A 256 -17.49 -2.00 -22.20
N TYR A 257 -16.70 -3.01 -22.55
CA TYR A 257 -16.63 -4.26 -21.80
C TYR A 257 -15.89 -4.08 -20.46
N HIS A 258 -16.40 -4.69 -19.41
CA HIS A 258 -15.81 -4.69 -18.07
C HIS A 258 -16.27 -5.90 -17.26
N TYR A 259 -15.44 -6.29 -16.29
CA TYR A 259 -15.72 -7.42 -15.39
C TYR A 259 -16.33 -6.94 -14.08
N HIS A 260 -17.00 -7.85 -13.38
CA HIS A 260 -17.46 -7.64 -12.00
C HIS A 260 -16.91 -8.70 -11.06
N ALA A 261 -16.69 -8.30 -9.81
CA ALA A 261 -16.43 -9.21 -8.71
C ALA A 261 -17.61 -10.19 -8.53
N ALA A 262 -17.29 -11.46 -8.28
CA ALA A 262 -18.22 -12.55 -8.04
C ALA A 262 -17.84 -13.34 -6.79
#